data_AF-A0A968H221-F1
#
_entry.id   AF-A0A968H221-F1
#
_cell.length_a   1.000
_cell.length_b   1.000
_cell.length_c   1.000
_cell.angle_alpha   90.00
_cell.angle_beta   90.00
_cell.angle_gamma   90.00
#
_symmetry.space_group_name_H-M   'P 1'
#
loop_
_entity.id
_entity.type
_entity.pdbx_description
1 polymer ?
#
loop_
_entity_poly.entity_id
_entity_poly.type
_entity_poly.pdbx_seq_one_letter_code
_entity_poly.pdbx_strand_id
1 'polypeptide(L)' 'MRRLLLWMARNAWLRRWIPRLWFSRRAVRRFMPGEDAESALAAAASFKVEGIGAIFTRLGENIAE' A
#
# COMPACT_ATOMS: atom_id res chain seq x y z
N MET A 1 -19.45 -7.54 7.52
CA MET A 1 -18.19 -7.32 6.76
C MET A 1 -17.23 -6.32 7.42
N ARG A 2 -17.61 -5.05 7.63
CA ARG A 2 -16.70 -4.02 8.21
C ARG A 2 -16.00 -4.46 9.51
N ARG A 3 -16.76 -4.98 10.48
CA ARG A 3 -16.21 -5.43 11.78
C ARG A 3 -15.17 -6.55 11.62
N LEU A 4 -15.41 -7.49 10.70
CA LEU A 4 -14.50 -8.60 10.44
C LEU A 4 -13.19 -8.10 9.83
N LEU A 5 -13.27 -7.24 8.82
CA LEU A 5 -12.08 -6.66 8.18
C LEU A 5 -11.25 -5.82 9.15
N LEU A 6 -11.90 -5.00 9.99
CA LEU A 6 -11.20 -4.21 11.01
C LEU A 6 -10.59 -5.08 12.10
N TRP A 7 -11.29 -6.14 12.52
CA TRP A 7 -10.73 -7.10 13.46
C TRP A 7 -9.48 -7.77 12.89
N MET A 8 -9.52 -8.19 11.63
CA MET A 8 -8.35 -8.77 10.94
C MET A 8 -7.19 -7.78 10.86
N ALA A 9 -7.45 -6.51 10.51
CA ALA A 9 -6.44 -5.47 10.42
C ALA A 9 -5.77 -5.15 11.77
N ARG A 10 -6.53 -5.26 12.87
CA ARG A 10 -6.02 -5.02 14.24
C ARG A 10 -5.37 -6.25 14.88
N ASN A 11 -5.49 -7.44 14.28
CA ASN A 11 -4.93 -8.66 14.82
C ASN A 11 -3.40 -8.68 14.65
N ALA A 12 -2.67 -8.74 15.78
CA ALA A 12 -1.21 -8.67 15.79
C ALA A 12 -0.52 -9.83 15.06
N TRP A 13 -1.12 -11.03 15.09
CA TRP A 13 -0.61 -12.19 14.36
C TRP A 13 -0.75 -11.95 12.85
N LEU A 14 -1.95 -11.59 12.38
CA LEU A 14 -2.20 -11.32 10.96
C LEU A 14 -1.32 -10.17 10.44
N ARG A 15 -1.18 -9.06 11.19
CA ARG A 15 -0.31 -7.93 10.83
C ARG A 15 1.16 -8.36 10.62
N ARG A 16 1.64 -9.37 11.36
CA ARG A 16 3.03 -9.84 11.27
C ARG A 16 3.26 -10.84 10.14
N TRP A 17 2.26 -11.65 9.81
CA TRP A 17 2.37 -12.74 8.82
C TRP A 17 1.89 -12.35 7.43
N ILE A 18 0.79 -11.60 7.30
CA ILE A 18 0.22 -11.22 5.99
C ILE A 18 1.25 -10.51 5.09
N PRO A 19 2.02 -9.51 5.55
CA PRO A 19 3.01 -8.84 4.70
C PRO A 19 4.20 -9.73 4.28
N ARG A 20 4.40 -10.88 4.94
CA ARG A 20 5.45 -11.85 4.59
C ARG A 20 5.02 -12.79 3.47
N LEU A 21 3.72 -12.95 3.23
CA LEU A 21 3.20 -13.84 2.21
C LEU A 21 3.47 -13.24 0.82
N TRP A 22 4.01 -14.06 -0.10
CA TRP A 22 4.39 -13.61 -1.44
C TRP A 22 3.20 -13.06 -2.24
N PHE A 23 2.02 -13.69 -2.11
CA PHE A 23 0.81 -13.24 -2.82
C PHE A 23 0.31 -11.89 -2.27
N SER A 24 0.47 -11.66 -0.97
CA SER A 24 0.09 -10.40 -0.32
C SER A 24 0.98 -9.26 -0.81
N ARG A 25 2.29 -9.47 -0.83
CA ARG A 25 3.26 -8.52 -1.42
C ARG A 25 2.93 -8.21 -2.88
N ARG A 26 2.57 -9.23 -3.67
CA ARG A 26 2.18 -9.07 -5.08
C ARG A 26 0.87 -8.29 -5.24
N ALA A 27 -0.12 -8.55 -4.39
CA ALA A 27 -1.40 -7.84 -4.42
C ALA A 27 -1.24 -6.36 -4.05
N VAL A 28 -0.45 -6.05 -3.01
CA VAL A 28 -0.23 -4.67 -2.55
C VAL A 28 0.44 -3.80 -3.62
N ARG A 29 1.39 -4.35 -4.40
CA ARG A 29 2.10 -3.62 -5.48
C ARG A 29 1.18 -3.01 -6.54
N ARG A 30 -0.05 -3.52 -6.69
CA ARG A 30 -1.03 -2.92 -7.61
C ARG A 30 -1.60 -1.60 -7.09
N PHE A 31 -1.67 -1.44 -5.78
CA PHE A 31 -2.28 -0.28 -5.11
C PHE A 31 -1.25 0.67 -4.53
N MET A 32 -0.09 0.16 -4.10
CA MET A 32 1.00 0.93 -3.54
C MET A 32 2.28 0.69 -4.33
N PRO A 33 2.90 1.74 -4.90
CA PRO A 33 4.08 1.60 -5.74
C PRO A 33 5.32 1.14 -4.94
N GLY A 34 5.38 1.48 -3.65
CA GLY A 34 6.40 1.07 -2.70
C GLY A 34 6.30 1.86 -1.40
N GLU A 35 7.29 1.71 -0.52
CA GLU A 35 7.36 2.42 0.77
C GLU A 35 8.10 3.76 0.66
N ASP A 36 8.95 3.90 -0.37
CA ASP A 36 9.80 5.08 -0.57
C ASP A 36 9.27 6.01 -1.67
N ALA A 37 9.67 7.28 -1.59
CA ALA A 37 9.34 8.28 -2.60
C ALA A 37 9.87 7.91 -4.00
N GLU A 38 11.04 7.28 -4.08
CA GLU A 38 11.62 6.81 -5.34
C GLU A 38 10.74 5.76 -6.03
N SER A 39 10.14 4.86 -5.25
CA SER A 39 9.22 3.85 -5.77
C SER A 39 7.97 4.51 -6.39
N ALA A 40 7.47 5.56 -5.74
CA ALA A 40 6.34 6.32 -6.25
C ALA A 40 6.69 7.05 -7.55
N LEU A 41 7.86 7.71 -7.61
CA LEU A 41 8.33 8.38 -8.83
C LEU A 41 8.52 7.40 -9.99
N ALA A 42 9.09 6.22 -9.74
CA ALA A 42 9.26 5.18 -10.75
C ALA A 42 7.91 4.70 -11.31
N ALA A 43 6.90 4.52 -10.46
CA ALA A 43 5.56 4.15 -10.92
C ALA A 43 4.86 5.29 -11.70
N ALA A 44 5.09 6.54 -11.32
CA ALA A 44 4.58 7.69 -12.08
C ALA A 44 5.23 7.79 -13.46
N ALA A 45 6.51 7.42 -13.59
CA ALA A 45 7.20 7.39 -14.87
C ALA A 45 6.56 6.39 -15.85
N SER A 46 6.09 5.22 -15.38
CA SER A 46 5.35 4.29 -16.26
C SER A 46 4.01 4.86 -16.71
N PHE A 47 3.28 5.56 -15.83
CA PHE A 47 2.03 6.22 -16.20
C PHE A 47 2.24 7.36 -17.21
N LYS A 48 3.36 8.07 -17.12
CA LYS A 48 3.72 9.12 -18.07
C LYS A 48 3.87 8.59 -19.50
N VAL A 49 4.43 7.39 -19.68
CA VAL A 49 4.55 6.75 -21.01
C VAL A 49 3.17 6.48 -21.62
N GLU A 50 2.18 6.20 -20.77
CA GLU A 50 0.78 5.99 -21.16
C GLU A 50 -0.04 7.29 -21.26
N GLY A 51 0.57 8.46 -21.03
CA GLY A 51 -0.12 9.75 -21.02
C GLY A 51 -1.03 9.97 -19.80
N ILE A 52 -0.86 9.19 -18.73
CA ILE A 52 -1.66 9.25 -17.52
C ILE A 52 -0.96 10.13 -16.48
N GLY A 53 -1.65 11.15 -15.96
CA GLY A 53 -1.17 11.99 -14.86
C GLY A 53 -1.14 11.24 -13.52
N ALA A 54 -0.17 11.56 -12.65
CA ALA A 54 -0.02 10.94 -11.34
C ALA A 54 -0.16 11.98 -10.20
N ILE A 55 -0.82 11.58 -9.11
CA ILE A 55 -0.92 12.36 -7.87
C ILE A 55 -0.26 11.55 -6.75
N PHE A 56 0.63 12.18 -6.00
CA PHE A 56 1.34 11.55 -4.90
C PHE A 56 0.62 11.77 -3.57
N THR A 57 0.41 10.69 -2.83
CA THR A 57 -0.12 10.74 -1.46
C THR A 57 0.90 10.10 -0.51
N ARG A 58 1.36 10.87 0.48
CA ARG A 58 2.20 10.34 1.56
C ARG A 58 1.29 9.68 2.60
N LEU A 59 1.34 8.36 2.70
CA LEU A 59 0.61 7.63 3.74
C LEU A 59 1.30 7.80 5.10
N GLY A 60 0.51 7.84 6.16
CA GLY A 60 0.97 7.95 7.53
C GLY A 60 -0.06 7.39 8.50
N GLU A 61 0.33 7.26 9.76
CA GLU A 61 -0.56 6.88 10.85
C GLU A 61 -1.28 8.12 11.41
N ASN A 62 -2.39 7.93 12.12
CA ASN A 62 -3.07 9.02 12.80
C ASN A 62 -2.17 9.58 13.90
N ILE A 63 -1.94 10.90 13.89
CA ILE A 63 -1.02 11.59 14.80
C ILE A 63 -1.76 12.11 16.06
N ALA A 64 -3.09 12.22 16.00
CA ALA A 64 -3.91 12.84 17.05
C ALA A 64 -4.61 11.83 17.99
N GLU A 65 -4.14 10.58 18.00
CA GLU A 65 -4.57 9.55 18.97
C GLU A 65 -3.53 9.38 20.08
#